data_AF-A0A2V9V9H5-F1
#
_entry.id   AF-A0A2V9V9H5-F1
#
_cell.length_a   1.000
_cell.length_b   1.000
_cell.length_c   1.000
_cell.angle_alpha   90.00
_cell.angle_beta   90.00
_cell.angle_gamma   90.00
#
_symmetry.space_group_name_H-M   'P 1'
#
loop_
_entity.id
_entity.type
_entity.pdbx_description
1 polymer ?
#
loop_
_entity_poly.entity_id
_entity_poly.type
_entity_poly.pdbx_seq_one_letter_code
_entity_poly.pdbx_strand_id
1 'polypeptide(L)'
;MNSPLRAHTLALSVLLVCSLISISAFAAERGKANDPKNAKSAFATSEISIPGPLRSFLRMAGISQKISTEDVMPLLARNVYMQGYEGGNRPTEFLILLNRYVQQARELTTLAGSEEVIRVAGCEDAKPLLHTLGYRVRQECGKHDTSLETSDPERAFLTIDSGFPLPNLEQTLQGGKPFEYHFAATRVPLLFSEADWTGAGNKREQHYSKDLIDTLLHDSAMSRLYWAFSRLDPETRDFLRQSVGIRKLMPEAAVLDFYGSYICVRSGKVLVPGGENAAPAWKSLVGASPDSAAEFIQFLVSKDTGWLAAYFDVLSRVSRSQQAHFTEAGRLRTFYEALRTNDMSNAATRGAFRPAPDFQSGKRFFARRAIPNWCGNGGNARAA
;
A
#
# COMPACT_ATOMS: atom_id res chain seq x y z
N MET A 1 -5.67 -17.15 86.30
CA MET A 1 -6.90 -16.56 86.86
C MET A 1 -7.90 -16.53 85.71
N ASN A 2 -8.67 -17.59 85.46
CA ASN A 2 -9.92 -17.98 86.13
C ASN A 2 -10.80 -16.74 86.39
N SER A 3 -12.00 -16.52 85.85
CA SER A 3 -12.96 -17.34 85.09
C SER A 3 -13.99 -16.39 84.41
N PRO A 4 -14.79 -16.88 83.44
CA PRO A 4 -15.81 -16.10 82.71
C PRO A 4 -17.19 -16.24 83.35
N LEU A 5 -18.20 -15.49 82.85
CA LEU A 5 -19.63 -15.88 82.74
C LEU A 5 -20.53 -14.66 82.43
N ARG A 6 -21.26 -14.68 81.31
CA ARG A 6 -22.74 -14.77 81.30
C ARG A 6 -23.31 -14.73 79.88
N ALA A 7 -24.19 -15.69 79.62
CA ALA A 7 -25.08 -15.79 78.48
C ALA A 7 -26.47 -15.26 78.87
N HIS A 8 -27.23 -14.70 77.91
CA HIS A 8 -28.70 -14.58 77.86
C HIS A 8 -29.07 -14.14 76.41
N THR A 9 -29.60 -15.01 75.54
CA THR A 9 -31.00 -15.43 75.28
C THR A 9 -31.90 -14.43 74.53
N LEU A 10 -32.41 -14.89 73.37
CA LEU A 10 -33.74 -14.65 72.74
C LEU A 10 -34.05 -13.22 72.24
N ALA A 11 -34.83 -12.90 71.19
CA ALA A 11 -35.63 -13.56 70.15
C ALA A 11 -36.18 -12.42 69.23
N LEU A 12 -36.44 -12.63 67.93
CA LEU A 12 -37.73 -12.48 67.17
C LEU A 12 -37.33 -12.18 65.70
N SER A 13 -37.58 -13.00 64.66
CA SER A 13 -38.83 -13.31 63.93
C SER A 13 -39.48 -12.13 63.18
N VAL A 14 -39.48 -12.15 61.83
CA VAL A 14 -40.54 -11.77 60.84
C VAL A 14 -40.04 -12.30 59.45
N LEU A 15 -40.52 -13.41 58.85
CA LEU A 15 -41.76 -13.63 58.03
C LEU A 15 -41.85 -12.69 56.79
N LEU A 16 -42.19 -13.03 55.54
CA LEU A 16 -42.77 -14.21 54.88
C LEU A 16 -42.98 -13.84 53.36
N VAL A 17 -42.58 -14.73 52.42
CA VAL A 17 -43.29 -15.15 51.14
C VAL A 17 -43.48 -14.13 49.98
N CYS A 18 -43.32 -14.43 48.68
CA CYS A 18 -43.89 -15.49 47.81
C CYS A 18 -43.06 -15.54 46.49
N SER A 19 -42.36 -16.61 46.05
CA SER A 19 -42.77 -17.81 45.25
C SER A 19 -43.61 -17.59 43.98
N LEU A 20 -43.09 -18.04 42.81
CA LEU A 20 -43.64 -19.04 41.85
C LEU A 20 -42.79 -19.05 40.54
N ILE A 21 -41.95 -20.07 40.31
CA ILE A 21 -42.14 -21.25 39.43
C ILE A 21 -42.25 -20.96 37.91
N SER A 22 -41.27 -21.47 37.14
CA SER A 22 -41.48 -22.17 35.87
C SER A 22 -40.34 -23.19 35.66
N ILE A 23 -40.72 -24.45 35.46
CA ILE A 23 -39.87 -25.63 35.23
C ILE A 23 -39.97 -26.03 33.76
N SER A 24 -38.84 -26.43 33.16
CA SER A 24 -38.60 -27.58 32.24
C SER A 24 -37.55 -27.19 31.16
N ALA A 25 -36.33 -27.69 31.30
CA ALA A 25 -35.79 -28.91 30.69
C ALA A 25 -35.47 -28.74 29.19
N PHE A 26 -34.18 -28.62 28.86
CA PHE A 26 -33.68 -28.97 27.54
C PHE A 26 -32.30 -29.63 27.61
N ALA A 27 -32.14 -30.59 26.72
CA ALA A 27 -31.22 -31.71 26.77
C ALA A 27 -29.74 -31.34 26.66
N ALA A 28 -28.91 -32.18 27.29
CA ALA A 28 -27.49 -32.27 27.01
C ALA A 28 -27.28 -32.86 25.61
N GLU A 29 -26.95 -32.00 24.64
CA GLU A 29 -26.47 -32.42 23.33
C GLU A 29 -24.93 -32.36 23.31
N ARG A 30 -24.32 -33.49 22.93
CA ARG A 30 -22.88 -33.67 22.72
C ARG A 30 -22.41 -32.74 21.60
N GLY A 31 -21.95 -31.54 21.96
CA GLY A 31 -21.20 -30.66 21.08
C GLY A 31 -19.78 -31.18 20.88
N LYS A 32 -19.46 -31.61 19.65
CA LYS A 32 -18.12 -32.02 19.22
C LYS A 32 -17.07 -30.97 19.63
N ALA A 33 -15.97 -31.46 20.21
CA ALA A 33 -14.76 -30.68 20.42
C ALA A 33 -14.27 -30.14 19.07
N ASN A 34 -14.33 -28.81 18.89
CA ASN A 34 -13.65 -28.13 17.81
C ASN A 34 -12.20 -27.86 18.24
N ASP A 35 -11.30 -28.49 17.49
CA ASP A 35 -9.85 -28.35 17.49
C ASP A 35 -9.44 -26.85 17.32
N PRO A 36 -8.55 -26.28 18.15
CA PRO A 36 -8.18 -24.86 18.07
C PRO A 36 -7.12 -24.63 16.97
N LYS A 37 -7.47 -24.93 15.72
CA LYS A 37 -6.64 -24.69 14.54
C LYS A 37 -7.43 -24.21 13.34
N ASN A 38 -8.26 -23.18 13.50
CA ASN A 38 -8.52 -22.20 12.43
C ASN A 38 -9.41 -21.07 12.94
N ALA A 39 -8.79 -20.10 13.63
CA ALA A 39 -9.35 -18.76 13.75
C ALA A 39 -8.34 -17.79 13.13
N LYS A 40 -8.03 -17.98 11.84
CA LYS A 40 -7.57 -16.85 11.03
C LYS A 40 -8.79 -15.95 10.89
N SER A 41 -8.78 -14.83 11.59
CA SER A 41 -9.69 -13.71 11.34
C SER A 41 -9.67 -13.42 9.84
N ALA A 42 -10.73 -13.81 9.14
CA ALA A 42 -10.94 -13.47 7.75
C ALA A 42 -11.32 -11.99 7.68
N PHE A 43 -10.34 -11.11 7.85
CA PHE A 43 -10.46 -9.79 7.28
C PHE A 43 -10.55 -10.01 5.77
N ALA A 44 -11.69 -9.65 5.17
CA ALA A 44 -11.82 -9.63 3.73
C ALA A 44 -10.75 -8.69 3.18
N THR A 45 -9.68 -9.26 2.62
CA THR A 45 -8.67 -8.50 1.91
C THR A 45 -9.38 -7.85 0.74
N SER A 46 -9.43 -6.52 0.70
CA SER A 46 -10.02 -5.85 -0.47
C SER A 46 -9.09 -6.12 -1.65
N GLU A 47 -9.66 -6.34 -2.83
CA GLU A 47 -8.91 -6.65 -4.04
C GLU A 47 -9.34 -5.71 -5.17
N ILE A 48 -8.42 -5.45 -6.09
CA ILE A 48 -8.70 -4.77 -7.36
C ILE A 48 -8.48 -5.74 -8.52
N SER A 49 -9.26 -5.56 -9.60
CA SER A 49 -9.08 -6.33 -10.83
C SER A 49 -8.12 -5.60 -11.76
N ILE A 50 -6.99 -6.22 -12.07
CA ILE A 50 -6.08 -5.73 -13.11
C ILE A 50 -6.55 -6.28 -14.47
N PRO A 51 -6.84 -5.42 -15.46
CA PRO A 51 -7.29 -5.86 -16.78
C PRO A 51 -6.24 -6.72 -17.51
N GLY A 52 -6.72 -7.82 -18.10
CA GLY A 52 -5.93 -8.73 -18.91
C GLY A 52 -4.90 -9.57 -18.13
N PRO A 53 -4.03 -10.30 -18.86
CA PRO A 53 -3.02 -11.14 -18.23
C PRO A 53 -2.06 -10.29 -17.42
N LEU A 54 -1.89 -10.64 -16.14
CA LEU A 54 -1.02 -9.91 -15.22
C LEU A 54 0.37 -9.65 -15.80
N ARG A 55 0.93 -10.61 -16.55
CA ARG A 55 2.25 -10.51 -17.19
C ARG A 55 2.41 -9.25 -18.06
N SER A 56 1.39 -8.91 -18.84
CA SER A 56 1.39 -7.75 -19.73
C SER A 56 1.37 -6.45 -18.92
N PHE A 57 0.53 -6.40 -17.88
CA PHE A 57 0.48 -5.26 -16.97
C PHE A 57 1.81 -5.04 -16.24
N LEU A 58 2.41 -6.11 -15.68
CA LEU A 58 3.70 -6.01 -14.98
C LEU A 58 4.80 -5.51 -15.91
N ARG A 59 4.83 -5.97 -17.16
CA ARG A 59 5.80 -5.50 -18.16
C ARG A 59 5.65 -3.99 -18.42
N MET A 60 4.43 -3.53 -18.68
CA MET A 60 4.16 -2.11 -18.95
C MET A 60 4.40 -1.23 -17.72
N ALA A 61 4.13 -1.73 -16.51
CA ALA A 61 4.36 -1.02 -15.26
C ALA A 61 5.84 -1.05 -14.80
N GLY A 62 6.74 -1.73 -15.53
CA GLY A 62 8.15 -1.89 -15.14
C GLY A 62 8.33 -2.72 -13.86
N ILE A 63 7.48 -3.71 -13.63
CA ILE A 63 7.47 -4.59 -12.47
C ILE A 63 7.97 -5.99 -12.88
N SER A 64 8.76 -6.62 -12.00
CA SER A 64 9.25 -7.99 -12.22
C SER A 64 8.11 -8.99 -12.34
N GLN A 65 8.17 -9.89 -13.32
CA GLN A 65 7.20 -10.99 -13.49
C GLN A 65 7.30 -12.07 -12.41
N LYS A 66 8.31 -12.02 -11.54
CA LYS A 66 8.51 -12.98 -10.44
C LYS A 66 7.96 -12.48 -9.09
N ILE A 67 7.27 -11.35 -9.09
CA ILE A 67 6.76 -10.74 -7.86
C ILE A 67 5.47 -11.42 -7.40
N SER A 68 5.19 -11.37 -6.10
CA SER A 68 3.92 -11.84 -5.54
C SER A 68 2.78 -10.87 -5.89
N THR A 69 1.53 -11.34 -5.92
CA THR A 69 0.38 -10.46 -6.15
C THR A 69 0.27 -9.37 -5.08
N GLU A 70 0.69 -9.65 -3.84
CA GLU A 70 0.72 -8.70 -2.72
C GLU A 70 1.60 -7.47 -2.98
N ASP A 71 2.63 -7.62 -3.80
CA ASP A 71 3.61 -6.56 -4.09
C ASP A 71 3.25 -5.72 -5.33
N VAL A 72 2.25 -6.13 -6.11
CA VAL A 72 1.94 -5.50 -7.41
C VAL A 72 1.51 -4.04 -7.24
N MET A 73 0.51 -3.76 -6.40
CA MET A 73 0.04 -2.39 -6.18
C MET A 73 1.07 -1.49 -5.48
N PRO A 74 1.79 -1.96 -4.43
CA PRO A 74 2.92 -1.21 -3.87
C PRO A 74 3.98 -0.84 -4.92
N LEU A 75 4.39 -1.79 -5.76
CA LEU A 75 5.41 -1.54 -6.77
C LEU A 75 4.93 -0.66 -7.93
N LEU A 76 3.65 -0.78 -8.32
CA LEU A 76 3.02 0.16 -9.25
C LEU A 76 3.12 1.58 -8.70
N ALA A 77 2.63 1.80 -7.48
CA ALA A 77 2.64 3.11 -6.83
C ALA A 77 4.06 3.68 -6.71
N ARG A 78 5.04 2.84 -6.33
CA ARG A 78 6.46 3.21 -6.31
C ARG A 78 6.97 3.65 -7.68
N ASN A 79 6.71 2.87 -8.73
CA ASN A 79 7.21 3.16 -10.07
C ASN A 79 6.56 4.41 -10.66
N VAL A 80 5.26 4.62 -10.43
CA VAL A 80 4.54 5.83 -10.83
C VAL A 80 5.10 7.07 -10.13
N TYR A 81 5.25 7.04 -8.82
CA TYR A 81 5.84 8.16 -8.09
C TYR A 81 7.30 8.44 -8.52
N MET A 82 8.12 7.40 -8.69
CA MET A 82 9.56 7.54 -8.96
C MET A 82 9.90 7.84 -10.43
N GLN A 83 9.05 7.45 -11.37
CA GLN A 83 9.36 7.45 -12.81
C GLN A 83 8.25 8.07 -13.66
N GLY A 84 7.04 8.25 -13.11
CA GLY A 84 5.89 8.72 -13.87
C GLY A 84 5.82 10.23 -14.05
N TYR A 85 6.56 11.00 -13.25
CA TYR A 85 6.54 12.45 -13.30
C TYR A 85 7.94 13.07 -13.32
N GLU A 86 8.07 14.19 -14.03
CA GLU A 86 9.25 15.03 -14.10
C GLU A 86 8.90 16.50 -13.80
N GLY A 87 9.85 17.25 -13.23
CA GLY A 87 9.65 18.68 -12.94
C GLY A 87 8.49 18.98 -12.00
N GLY A 88 8.08 18.02 -11.16
CA GLY A 88 6.94 18.13 -10.25
C GLY A 88 5.72 17.35 -10.74
N ASN A 89 5.07 17.82 -11.81
CA ASN A 89 3.77 17.29 -12.26
C ASN A 89 3.71 16.96 -13.77
N ARG A 90 4.81 17.04 -14.52
CA ARG A 90 4.78 16.71 -15.95
C ARG A 90 4.82 15.18 -16.12
N PRO A 91 3.81 14.54 -16.75
CA PRO A 91 3.87 13.11 -16.98
C PRO A 91 5.04 12.77 -17.91
N THR A 92 5.75 11.68 -17.60
CA THR A 92 6.79 11.12 -18.45
C THR A 92 6.18 10.22 -19.52
N GLU A 93 6.98 9.87 -20.53
CA GLU A 93 6.55 8.91 -21.55
C GLU A 93 6.15 7.56 -20.93
N PHE A 94 6.88 7.10 -19.90
CA PHE A 94 6.51 5.91 -19.14
C PHE A 94 5.08 5.97 -18.60
N LEU A 95 4.69 7.10 -17.98
CA LEU A 95 3.35 7.24 -17.43
C LEU A 95 2.27 7.37 -18.51
N ILE A 96 2.58 8.07 -19.60
CA ILE A 96 1.68 8.22 -20.75
C ILE A 96 1.38 6.84 -21.35
N LEU A 97 2.42 6.04 -21.62
CA LEU A 97 2.28 4.70 -22.18
C LEU A 97 1.54 3.75 -21.22
N LEU A 98 1.85 3.80 -19.92
CA LEU A 98 1.16 2.98 -18.93
C LEU A 98 -0.33 3.32 -18.83
N ASN A 99 -0.69 4.61 -18.80
CA ASN A 99 -2.09 5.04 -18.82
C ASN A 99 -2.81 4.55 -20.09
N ARG A 100 -2.21 4.74 -21.27
CA ARG A 100 -2.79 4.28 -22.53
C ARG A 100 -2.95 2.76 -22.57
N TYR A 101 -1.96 2.01 -22.07
CA TYR A 101 -2.05 0.55 -21.96
C TYR A 101 -3.22 0.13 -21.07
N VAL A 102 -3.42 0.74 -19.90
CA VAL A 102 -4.55 0.40 -19.01
C VAL A 102 -5.89 0.64 -19.71
N GLN A 103 -6.04 1.71 -20.48
CA GLN A 103 -7.27 1.94 -21.26
C GLN A 103 -7.44 0.88 -22.37
N GLN A 104 -6.38 0.59 -23.13
CA GLN A 104 -6.42 -0.45 -24.18
C GLN A 104 -6.74 -1.83 -23.59
N ALA A 105 -6.17 -2.18 -22.44
CA ALA A 105 -6.44 -3.44 -21.76
C ALA A 105 -7.91 -3.54 -21.28
N ARG A 106 -8.52 -2.42 -20.87
CA ARG A 106 -9.96 -2.38 -20.56
C ARG A 106 -10.82 -2.60 -21.81
N GLU A 107 -10.46 -2.00 -22.95
CA GLU A 107 -11.12 -2.29 -24.24
C GLU A 107 -10.96 -3.77 -24.64
N LEU A 108 -9.78 -4.36 -24.46
CA LEU A 108 -9.57 -5.79 -24.73
C LEU A 108 -10.37 -6.69 -23.79
N THR A 109 -10.58 -6.26 -22.54
CA THR A 109 -11.42 -6.97 -21.57
C THR A 109 -12.88 -7.01 -22.03
N THR A 110 -13.40 -5.95 -22.67
CA THR A 110 -14.77 -5.97 -23.21
C THR A 110 -14.89 -6.93 -24.39
N LEU A 111 -13.86 -7.03 -25.24
CA LEU A 111 -13.81 -8.01 -26.34
C LEU A 111 -13.70 -9.46 -25.84
N ALA A 112 -13.04 -9.69 -24.71
CA ALA A 112 -12.93 -11.02 -24.09
C ALA A 112 -14.25 -11.52 -23.48
N GLY A 113 -15.15 -10.58 -23.12
CA GLY A 113 -16.45 -10.89 -22.53
C GLY A 113 -16.36 -11.62 -21.19
N SER A 114 -17.47 -12.26 -20.79
CA SER A 114 -17.56 -13.02 -19.53
C SER A 114 -16.72 -14.30 -19.52
N GLU A 115 -16.33 -14.80 -20.68
CA GLU A 115 -15.48 -15.99 -20.81
C GLU A 115 -14.00 -15.67 -20.64
N GLU A 116 -13.63 -14.38 -20.59
CA GLU A 116 -12.24 -13.95 -20.46
C GLU A 116 -11.33 -14.48 -21.58
N VAL A 117 -11.89 -14.72 -22.76
CA VAL A 117 -11.17 -15.22 -23.95
C VAL A 117 -11.52 -14.36 -25.15
N ILE A 118 -10.50 -13.78 -25.78
CA ILE A 118 -10.65 -13.12 -27.07
C ILE A 118 -10.64 -14.19 -28.15
N ARG A 119 -11.74 -14.28 -28.92
CA ARG A 119 -11.88 -15.23 -30.03
C ARG A 119 -11.95 -14.48 -31.36
N VAL A 120 -11.20 -14.96 -32.35
CA VAL A 120 -11.33 -14.52 -33.74
C VAL A 120 -11.37 -15.77 -34.62
N ALA A 121 -12.50 -15.99 -35.30
CA ALA A 121 -12.66 -17.11 -36.23
C ALA A 121 -12.24 -16.74 -37.66
N GLY A 122 -12.28 -15.45 -38.01
CA GLY A 122 -11.91 -14.98 -39.34
C GLY A 122 -11.87 -13.46 -39.45
N CYS A 123 -11.79 -12.98 -40.69
CA CYS A 123 -11.51 -11.59 -41.04
C CYS A 123 -12.55 -10.57 -40.55
N GLU A 124 -13.83 -10.93 -40.56
CA GLU A 124 -14.92 -10.04 -40.10
C GLU A 124 -14.86 -9.83 -38.58
N ASP A 125 -14.69 -10.93 -37.82
CA ASP A 125 -14.60 -10.90 -36.36
C ASP A 125 -13.32 -10.21 -35.86
N ALA A 126 -12.29 -10.16 -36.70
CA ALA A 126 -11.01 -9.55 -36.37
C ALA A 126 -11.05 -8.02 -36.34
N LYS A 127 -11.98 -7.37 -37.05
CA LYS A 127 -11.97 -5.90 -37.25
C LYS A 127 -11.98 -5.11 -35.93
N PRO A 128 -12.83 -5.41 -34.93
CA PRO A 128 -12.82 -4.69 -33.66
C PRO A 128 -11.52 -4.89 -32.89
N LEU A 129 -10.99 -6.13 -32.87
CA LEU A 129 -9.73 -6.44 -32.20
C LEU A 129 -8.57 -5.69 -32.86
N LEU A 130 -8.44 -5.78 -34.19
CA LEU A 130 -7.39 -5.09 -34.93
C LEU A 130 -7.42 -3.57 -34.70
N HIS A 131 -8.62 -2.97 -34.68
CA HIS A 131 -8.78 -1.56 -34.33
C HIS A 131 -8.27 -1.25 -32.92
N THR A 132 -8.67 -2.01 -31.91
CA THR A 132 -8.19 -1.81 -30.53
C THR A 132 -6.68 -1.98 -30.42
N LEU A 133 -6.09 -2.93 -31.16
CA LEU A 133 -4.65 -3.21 -31.19
C LEU A 133 -3.85 -2.20 -32.02
N GLY A 134 -4.49 -1.37 -32.84
CA GLY A 134 -3.83 -0.39 -33.71
C GLY A 134 -3.32 -0.94 -35.04
N TYR A 135 -3.89 -2.06 -35.50
CA TYR A 135 -3.54 -2.71 -36.75
C TYR A 135 -4.71 -2.72 -37.74
N ARG A 136 -4.38 -2.93 -39.01
CA ARG A 136 -5.32 -3.31 -40.06
C ARG A 136 -4.67 -4.35 -40.97
N VAL A 137 -5.47 -5.00 -41.79
CA VAL A 137 -4.94 -5.91 -42.82
C VAL A 137 -4.40 -5.09 -43.99
N ARG A 138 -3.21 -5.44 -44.50
CA ARG A 138 -2.57 -4.74 -45.63
C ARG A 138 -3.26 -5.01 -46.97
N GLN A 139 -3.67 -6.25 -47.20
CA GLN A 139 -4.33 -6.68 -48.43
C GLN A 139 -5.69 -7.34 -48.13
N GLU A 140 -6.24 -8.08 -49.09
CA GLU A 140 -7.43 -8.90 -48.86
C GLU A 140 -7.14 -9.96 -47.78
N CYS A 141 -7.94 -9.92 -46.72
CA CYS A 141 -7.84 -10.88 -45.63
C CYS A 141 -8.31 -12.27 -46.09
N GLY A 142 -7.75 -13.34 -45.48
CA GLY A 142 -8.09 -14.72 -45.78
C GLY A 142 -7.18 -15.40 -46.80
N LYS A 143 -6.23 -14.66 -47.40
CA LYS A 143 -5.18 -15.22 -48.26
C LYS A 143 -3.95 -15.61 -47.45
N HIS A 144 -3.13 -16.53 -47.96
CA HIS A 144 -1.90 -16.96 -47.29
C HIS A 144 -0.85 -15.85 -47.11
N ASP A 145 -0.90 -14.79 -47.90
CA ASP A 145 -0.04 -13.60 -47.81
C ASP A 145 -0.67 -12.46 -47.00
N THR A 146 -1.80 -12.72 -46.33
CA THR A 146 -2.44 -11.77 -45.41
C THR A 146 -1.42 -11.33 -44.36
N SER A 147 -1.13 -10.04 -44.32
CA SER A 147 -0.25 -9.46 -43.31
C SER A 147 -0.89 -8.30 -42.57
N LEU A 148 -0.48 -8.11 -41.32
CA LEU A 148 -0.89 -6.95 -40.53
C LEU A 148 -0.01 -5.73 -40.83
N GLU A 149 -0.62 -4.57 -40.89
CA GLU A 149 0.08 -3.29 -40.94
C GLU A 149 -0.45 -2.32 -39.90
N THR A 150 0.45 -1.49 -39.38
CA THR A 150 0.13 -0.48 -38.38
C THR A 150 -0.86 0.53 -38.95
N SER A 151 -2.02 0.69 -38.30
CA SER A 151 -3.00 1.72 -38.60
C SER A 151 -2.95 2.87 -37.60
N ASP A 152 -2.70 2.56 -36.33
CA ASP A 152 -2.51 3.51 -35.24
C ASP A 152 -1.17 3.19 -34.55
N PRO A 153 -0.13 4.02 -34.76
CA PRO A 153 1.19 3.77 -34.18
C PRO A 153 1.20 3.76 -32.65
N GLU A 154 0.35 4.55 -31.98
CA GLU A 154 0.32 4.62 -30.52
C GLU A 154 -0.25 3.33 -29.94
N ARG A 155 -1.37 2.84 -30.50
CA ARG A 155 -1.96 1.56 -30.08
C ARG A 155 -1.09 0.35 -30.45
N ALA A 156 -0.51 0.36 -31.65
CA ALA A 156 0.35 -0.73 -32.12
C ALA A 156 1.62 -0.88 -31.26
N PHE A 157 2.19 0.25 -30.82
CA PHE A 157 3.33 0.23 -29.90
C PHE A 157 2.97 -0.49 -28.59
N LEU A 158 1.83 -0.16 -27.98
CA LEU A 158 1.36 -0.80 -26.74
C LEU A 158 1.05 -2.29 -26.94
N THR A 159 0.50 -2.67 -28.09
CA THR A 159 0.24 -4.07 -28.44
C THR A 159 1.53 -4.89 -28.47
N ILE A 160 2.56 -4.39 -29.14
CA ILE A 160 3.88 -5.06 -29.19
C ILE A 160 4.51 -5.10 -27.80
N ASP A 161 4.55 -3.95 -27.12
CA ASP A 161 5.26 -3.82 -25.84
C ASP A 161 4.55 -4.56 -24.69
N SER A 162 3.24 -4.75 -24.74
CA SER A 162 2.52 -5.59 -23.77
C SER A 162 2.72 -7.09 -24.01
N GLY A 163 3.28 -7.47 -25.17
CA GLY A 163 3.53 -8.86 -25.56
C GLY A 163 2.30 -9.59 -26.08
N PHE A 164 1.35 -8.87 -26.70
CA PHE A 164 0.19 -9.49 -27.34
C PHE A 164 0.62 -10.43 -28.48
N PRO A 165 0.02 -11.63 -28.64
CA PRO A 165 0.47 -12.64 -29.61
C PRO A 165 -0.02 -12.34 -31.05
N LEU A 166 0.47 -11.24 -31.64
CA LEU A 166 0.17 -10.85 -33.02
C LEU A 166 0.46 -11.95 -34.06
N PRO A 167 1.58 -12.71 -33.98
CA PRO A 167 1.85 -13.75 -34.98
C PRO A 167 0.76 -14.83 -35.05
N ASN A 168 0.19 -15.20 -33.90
CA ASN A 168 -0.90 -16.17 -33.82
C ASN A 168 -2.19 -15.61 -34.45
N LEU A 169 -2.48 -14.33 -34.22
CA LEU A 169 -3.62 -13.65 -34.84
C LEU A 169 -3.44 -13.57 -36.36
N GLU A 170 -2.26 -13.18 -36.84
CA GLU A 170 -1.95 -13.10 -38.27
C GLU A 170 -2.09 -14.46 -38.97
N GLN A 171 -1.60 -15.54 -38.34
CA GLN A 171 -1.78 -16.91 -38.86
C GLN A 171 -3.27 -17.29 -39.00
N THR A 172 -4.11 -16.83 -38.07
CA THR A 172 -5.57 -17.05 -38.15
C THR A 172 -6.16 -16.35 -39.37
N LEU A 173 -5.74 -15.11 -39.63
CA LEU A 173 -6.20 -14.31 -40.77
C LEU A 173 -5.68 -14.82 -42.12
N GLN A 174 -4.61 -15.63 -42.12
CA GLN A 174 -4.07 -16.34 -43.29
C GLN A 174 -4.83 -17.64 -43.63
N GLY A 175 -5.97 -17.90 -42.99
CA GLY A 175 -6.76 -19.13 -43.15
C GLY A 175 -6.35 -20.26 -42.19
N GLY A 176 -5.65 -19.93 -41.10
CA GLY A 176 -5.24 -20.87 -40.06
C GLY A 176 -6.37 -21.28 -39.11
N LYS A 177 -5.99 -21.83 -37.96
CA LYS A 177 -6.95 -22.16 -36.89
C LYS A 177 -7.50 -20.88 -36.25
N PRO A 178 -8.72 -20.91 -35.68
CA PRO A 178 -9.25 -19.78 -34.91
C PRO A 178 -8.27 -19.33 -33.81
N PHE A 179 -8.17 -18.01 -33.65
CA PHE A 179 -7.39 -17.39 -32.59
C PHE A 179 -8.18 -17.44 -31.30
N GLU A 180 -7.59 -18.01 -30.26
CA GLU A 180 -8.10 -17.92 -28.90
C GLU A 180 -6.99 -17.41 -27.99
N TYR A 181 -7.29 -16.35 -27.24
CA TYR A 181 -6.34 -15.75 -26.30
C TYR A 181 -7.00 -15.48 -24.96
N HIS A 182 -6.55 -16.19 -23.93
CA HIS A 182 -7.00 -15.98 -22.56
C HIS A 182 -6.57 -14.59 -22.08
N PHE A 183 -7.55 -13.73 -21.85
CA PHE A 183 -7.40 -12.35 -21.41
C PHE A 183 -8.06 -12.13 -20.05
N ALA A 184 -7.86 -13.09 -19.13
CA ALA A 184 -8.45 -13.08 -17.80
C ALA A 184 -7.87 -11.98 -16.90
N ALA A 185 -8.75 -11.28 -16.21
CA ALA A 185 -8.34 -10.26 -15.27
C ALA A 185 -7.74 -10.91 -14.01
N THR A 186 -6.75 -10.25 -13.41
CA THR A 186 -6.10 -10.79 -12.21
C THR A 186 -6.49 -9.98 -10.98
N ARG A 187 -6.98 -10.67 -9.94
CA ARG A 187 -7.28 -10.06 -8.64
C ARG A 187 -5.99 -9.84 -7.85
N VAL A 188 -5.82 -8.62 -7.37
CA VAL A 188 -4.64 -8.19 -6.63
C VAL A 188 -5.08 -7.57 -5.31
N PRO A 189 -4.53 -8.01 -4.18
CA PRO A 189 -4.90 -7.48 -2.87
C PRO A 189 -4.48 -6.01 -2.72
N LEU A 190 -5.28 -5.26 -1.98
CA LEU A 190 -5.08 -3.86 -1.66
C LEU A 190 -4.68 -3.70 -0.19
N LEU A 191 -3.87 -2.66 0.06
CA LEU A 191 -3.81 -2.07 1.38
C LEU A 191 -5.14 -1.38 1.66
N PHE A 192 -5.88 -1.82 2.68
CA PHE A 192 -7.21 -1.29 3.01
C PHE A 192 -8.22 -1.45 1.86
N SER A 193 -9.33 -0.71 1.89
CA SER A 193 -10.31 -0.72 0.79
C SER A 193 -9.96 0.29 -0.29
N GLU A 194 -10.45 0.03 -1.51
CA GLU A 194 -10.34 0.98 -2.62
C GLU A 194 -10.95 2.36 -2.25
N ALA A 195 -12.09 2.36 -1.57
CA ALA A 195 -12.79 3.59 -1.15
C ALA A 195 -11.97 4.45 -0.18
N ASP A 196 -11.11 3.86 0.65
CA ASP A 196 -10.23 4.62 1.54
C ASP A 196 -9.28 5.52 0.75
N TRP A 197 -8.76 5.00 -0.37
CA TRP A 197 -7.78 5.69 -1.22
C TRP A 197 -8.45 6.64 -2.20
N THR A 198 -9.45 6.17 -2.95
CA THR A 198 -10.16 6.99 -3.94
C THR A 198 -10.91 8.14 -3.27
N GLY A 199 -11.47 7.90 -2.07
CA GLY A 199 -12.09 8.93 -1.24
C GLY A 199 -11.09 9.96 -0.72
N ALA A 200 -9.81 9.62 -0.55
CA ALA A 200 -8.75 10.54 -0.12
C ALA A 200 -8.12 11.33 -1.27
N GLY A 201 -8.34 10.91 -2.52
CA GLY A 201 -7.74 11.48 -3.73
C GLY A 201 -8.06 12.95 -4.00
N ASN A 202 -7.22 13.59 -4.81
CA ASN A 202 -7.39 14.97 -5.22
C ASN A 202 -8.67 15.16 -6.06
N LYS A 203 -9.56 16.06 -5.62
CA LYS A 203 -10.80 16.39 -6.33
C LYS A 203 -10.59 16.85 -7.78
N ARG A 204 -9.43 17.44 -8.09
CA ARG A 204 -9.11 17.90 -9.45
C ARG A 204 -8.80 16.76 -10.41
N GLU A 205 -8.36 15.60 -9.92
CA GLU A 205 -8.01 14.43 -10.73
C GLU A 205 -9.13 13.37 -10.73
N GLN A 206 -10.23 13.63 -10.01
CA GLN A 206 -11.33 12.69 -9.84
C GLN A 206 -12.01 12.33 -11.17
N HIS A 207 -12.04 13.24 -12.15
CA HIS A 207 -12.64 12.96 -13.46
C HIS A 207 -11.83 11.97 -14.31
N TYR A 208 -10.53 11.79 -14.01
CA TYR A 208 -9.69 10.77 -14.63
C TYR A 208 -9.66 9.45 -13.85
N SER A 209 -10.17 9.44 -12.62
CA SER A 209 -10.01 8.32 -11.68
C SER A 209 -11.27 7.44 -11.62
N LYS A 210 -11.32 6.36 -12.41
CA LYS A 210 -12.43 5.39 -12.34
C LYS A 210 -12.27 4.38 -11.20
N ASP A 211 -11.01 4.04 -10.90
CA ASP A 211 -10.61 3.07 -9.88
C ASP A 211 -9.30 3.52 -9.21
N LEU A 212 -8.78 2.70 -8.29
CA LEU A 212 -7.51 2.96 -7.63
C LEU A 212 -6.30 2.91 -8.59
N ILE A 213 -6.34 2.12 -9.67
CA ILE A 213 -5.25 2.11 -10.66
C ILE A 213 -5.15 3.50 -11.29
N ASP A 214 -6.27 4.04 -11.77
CA ASP A 214 -6.28 5.39 -12.36
C ASP A 214 -5.89 6.45 -11.32
N THR A 215 -6.37 6.32 -10.07
CA THR A 215 -6.02 7.26 -8.99
C THR A 215 -4.51 7.31 -8.76
N LEU A 216 -3.84 6.16 -8.71
CA LEU A 216 -2.39 6.10 -8.54
C LEU A 216 -1.66 6.67 -9.75
N LEU A 217 -2.13 6.38 -10.98
CA LEU A 217 -1.54 6.86 -12.22
C LEU A 217 -1.68 8.38 -12.44
N HIS A 218 -2.62 9.05 -11.76
CA HIS A 218 -2.86 10.49 -11.95
C HIS A 218 -2.45 11.34 -10.73
N ASP A 219 -2.21 10.75 -9.56
CA ASP A 219 -1.78 11.46 -8.36
C ASP A 219 -0.45 10.91 -7.82
N SER A 220 0.64 11.63 -8.09
CA SER A 220 2.00 11.25 -7.66
C SER A 220 2.16 11.21 -6.14
N ALA A 221 1.47 12.10 -5.41
CA ALA A 221 1.51 12.14 -3.96
C ALA A 221 0.73 10.96 -3.38
N MET A 222 -0.39 10.58 -4.00
CA MET A 222 -1.16 9.40 -3.62
C MET A 222 -0.35 8.13 -3.83
N SER A 223 0.27 7.99 -5.00
CA SER A 223 1.20 6.91 -5.32
C SER A 223 2.33 6.81 -4.30
N ARG A 224 2.91 7.94 -3.90
CA ARG A 224 3.95 7.97 -2.88
C ARG A 224 3.45 7.53 -1.51
N LEU A 225 2.27 8.01 -1.10
CA LEU A 225 1.68 7.65 0.19
C LEU A 225 1.31 6.17 0.25
N TYR A 226 0.72 5.62 -0.82
CA TYR A 226 0.43 4.19 -0.93
C TYR A 226 1.69 3.34 -0.75
N TRP A 227 2.79 3.73 -1.42
CA TRP A 227 4.09 3.09 -1.24
C TRP A 227 4.63 3.24 0.18
N ALA A 228 4.48 4.40 0.82
CA ALA A 228 4.89 4.61 2.21
C ALA A 228 4.13 3.67 3.16
N PHE A 229 2.80 3.62 3.03
CA PHE A 229 1.93 2.74 3.82
C PHE A 229 2.27 1.27 3.63
N SER A 230 2.65 0.83 2.44
CA SER A 230 3.05 -0.57 2.19
C SER A 230 4.22 -1.05 3.04
N ARG A 231 5.08 -0.13 3.50
CA ARG A 231 6.29 -0.42 4.28
C ARG A 231 6.16 -0.15 5.77
N LEU A 232 5.03 0.40 6.21
CA LEU A 232 4.75 0.54 7.64
C LEU A 232 4.47 -0.83 8.25
N ASP A 233 4.81 -0.98 9.53
CA ASP A 233 4.38 -2.17 10.25
C ASP A 233 2.83 -2.22 10.34
N PRO A 234 2.21 -3.41 10.30
CA PRO A 234 0.76 -3.52 10.20
C PRO A 234 -0.04 -2.77 11.27
N GLU A 235 0.41 -2.81 12.54
CA GLU A 235 -0.30 -2.14 13.64
C GLU A 235 -0.26 -0.62 13.49
N THR A 236 0.92 -0.05 13.18
CA THR A 236 1.04 1.40 12.92
C THR A 236 0.26 1.81 11.68
N ARG A 237 0.31 0.99 10.63
CA ARG A 237 -0.39 1.24 9.38
C ARG A 237 -1.91 1.35 9.59
N ASP A 238 -2.49 0.38 10.30
CA ASP A 238 -3.92 0.37 10.60
C ASP A 238 -4.29 1.51 11.56
N PHE A 239 -3.45 1.77 12.57
CA PHE A 239 -3.64 2.89 13.49
C PHE A 239 -3.66 4.24 12.77
N LEU A 240 -2.73 4.50 11.84
CA LEU A 240 -2.65 5.76 11.10
C LEU A 240 -3.84 5.96 10.17
N ARG A 241 -4.30 4.91 9.49
CA ARG A 241 -5.52 4.97 8.68
C ARG A 241 -6.72 5.37 9.54
N GLN A 242 -6.89 4.73 10.70
CA GLN A 242 -8.08 4.91 11.55
C GLN A 242 -8.06 6.24 12.31
N SER A 243 -6.91 6.62 12.87
CA SER A 243 -6.81 7.73 13.82
C SER A 243 -6.48 9.07 13.15
N VAL A 244 -5.67 9.05 12.09
CA VAL A 244 -5.28 10.27 11.36
C VAL A 244 -6.03 10.39 10.04
N GLY A 245 -6.08 9.30 9.27
CA GLY A 245 -6.72 9.23 7.97
C GLY A 245 -5.78 9.58 6.81
N ILE A 246 -5.98 8.87 5.70
CA ILE A 246 -5.13 8.97 4.49
C ILE A 246 -5.05 10.40 3.98
N ARG A 247 -6.19 11.09 3.84
CA ARG A 247 -6.25 12.46 3.32
C ARG A 247 -5.40 13.45 4.14
N LYS A 248 -5.39 13.33 5.47
CA LYS A 248 -4.60 14.23 6.34
C LYS A 248 -3.09 13.96 6.24
N LEU A 249 -2.71 12.74 5.90
CA LEU A 249 -1.31 12.32 5.75
C LEU A 249 -0.74 12.59 4.35
N MET A 250 -1.57 12.96 3.37
CA MET A 250 -1.14 13.27 2.00
C MET A 250 -0.01 14.31 1.91
N PRO A 251 -0.05 15.45 2.63
CA PRO A 251 1.06 16.41 2.61
C PRO A 251 2.39 15.81 3.10
N GLU A 252 2.30 14.79 3.94
CA GLU A 252 3.43 14.15 4.63
C GLU A 252 3.88 12.85 3.95
N ALA A 253 3.34 12.54 2.76
CA ALA A 253 3.64 11.34 2.00
C ALA A 253 5.15 11.15 1.79
N ALA A 254 5.86 12.25 1.57
CA ALA A 254 7.30 12.24 1.41
C ALA A 254 8.06 11.83 2.67
N VAL A 255 7.67 12.40 3.81
CA VAL A 255 8.33 12.15 5.09
C VAL A 255 8.07 10.72 5.54
N LEU A 256 6.83 10.24 5.38
CA LEU A 256 6.45 8.85 5.67
C LEU A 256 7.18 7.84 4.77
N ASP A 257 7.36 8.14 3.49
CA ASP A 257 8.13 7.31 2.57
C ASP A 257 9.61 7.16 3.02
N PHE A 258 10.25 8.24 3.45
CA PHE A 258 11.65 8.18 3.87
C PHE A 258 11.86 7.59 5.27
N TYR A 259 11.02 8.00 6.24
CA TYR A 259 11.28 7.82 7.66
C TYR A 259 10.20 7.03 8.40
N GLY A 260 9.03 6.83 7.78
CA GLY A 260 7.87 6.20 8.43
C GLY A 260 8.10 4.76 8.87
N SER A 261 9.02 4.01 8.23
CA SER A 261 9.28 2.60 8.57
C SER A 261 9.85 2.38 9.98
N TYR A 262 10.30 3.45 10.65
CA TYR A 262 10.78 3.40 12.04
C TYR A 262 9.80 4.01 13.03
N ILE A 263 8.62 4.46 12.59
CA ILE A 263 7.57 4.89 13.51
C ILE A 263 6.74 3.66 13.85
N CYS A 264 6.74 3.24 15.12
CA CYS A 264 5.96 2.10 15.58
C CYS A 264 4.96 2.53 16.65
N VAL A 265 3.69 2.13 16.50
CA VAL A 265 2.63 2.32 17.49
C VAL A 265 2.31 0.98 18.14
N ARG A 266 2.41 0.90 19.46
CA ARG A 266 2.04 -0.29 20.25
C ARG A 266 1.06 0.10 21.33
N SER A 267 -0.09 -0.57 21.39
CA SER A 267 -1.13 -0.28 22.39
C SER A 267 -1.53 1.21 22.43
N GLY A 268 -1.61 1.85 21.25
CA GLY A 268 -1.94 3.26 21.11
C GLY A 268 -0.82 4.25 21.44
N LYS A 269 0.41 3.78 21.71
CA LYS A 269 1.57 4.61 22.06
C LYS A 269 2.67 4.51 21.03
N VAL A 270 3.37 5.61 20.75
CA VAL A 270 4.55 5.60 19.89
C VAL A 270 5.76 5.08 20.66
N LEU A 271 6.45 4.08 20.12
CA LEU A 271 7.75 3.65 20.62
C LEU A 271 8.80 4.68 20.22
N VAL A 272 9.39 5.35 21.22
CA VAL A 272 10.40 6.39 20.98
C VAL A 272 11.83 5.88 21.21
N PRO A 273 12.82 6.39 20.46
CA PRO A 273 14.23 6.16 20.76
C PRO A 273 14.58 6.53 22.20
N GLY A 274 15.26 5.64 22.91
CA GLY A 274 15.56 5.78 24.33
C GLY A 274 14.48 5.26 25.28
N GLY A 275 13.35 4.79 24.76
CA GLY A 275 12.25 4.18 25.53
C GLY A 275 11.53 5.15 26.45
N GLU A 276 10.83 4.61 27.46
CA GLU A 276 10.01 5.37 28.42
C GLU A 276 10.78 6.51 29.11
N ASN A 277 12.06 6.29 29.43
CA ASN A 277 12.91 7.31 30.05
C ASN A 277 13.10 8.56 29.17
N ALA A 278 13.02 8.39 27.85
CA ALA A 278 13.13 9.48 26.87
C ALA A 278 11.78 10.11 26.49
N ALA A 279 10.65 9.49 26.87
CA ALA A 279 9.31 9.97 26.49
C ALA A 279 9.04 11.44 26.89
N PRO A 280 9.44 11.94 28.08
CA PRO A 280 9.26 13.36 28.42
C PRO A 280 10.08 14.30 27.52
N ALA A 281 11.31 13.91 27.15
CA ALA A 281 12.16 14.70 26.28
C ALA A 281 11.57 14.77 24.86
N TRP A 282 11.09 13.63 24.34
CA TRP A 282 10.39 13.58 23.06
C TRP A 282 9.10 14.40 23.07
N LYS A 283 8.29 14.31 24.14
CA LYS A 283 7.10 15.14 24.29
C LYS A 283 7.42 16.63 24.22
N SER A 284 8.46 17.04 24.94
CA SER A 284 8.94 18.44 24.96
C SER A 284 9.54 18.90 23.62
N LEU A 285 10.00 17.96 22.78
CA LEU A 285 10.58 18.27 21.46
C LEU A 285 9.53 18.26 20.34
N VAL A 286 8.66 17.25 20.30
CA VAL A 286 7.58 17.11 19.31
C VAL A 286 6.42 18.08 19.60
N GLY A 287 6.11 18.31 20.88
CA GLY A 287 4.96 19.11 21.31
C GLY A 287 3.71 18.27 21.61
N ALA A 288 3.78 16.95 21.49
CA ALA A 288 2.70 16.01 21.81
C ALA A 288 3.25 14.79 22.56
N SER A 289 2.43 14.13 23.38
CA SER A 289 2.86 12.96 24.15
C SER A 289 2.97 11.72 23.25
N PRO A 290 3.97 10.83 23.43
CA PRO A 290 3.96 9.52 22.77
C PRO A 290 2.71 8.68 23.06
N ASP A 291 2.03 8.91 24.19
CA ASP A 291 0.74 8.31 24.53
C ASP A 291 -0.43 8.83 23.67
N SER A 292 -0.29 10.02 23.08
CA SER A 292 -1.23 10.61 22.13
C SER A 292 -0.73 10.35 20.71
N ALA A 293 -0.61 9.07 20.32
CA ALA A 293 0.16 8.67 19.14
C ALA A 293 -0.25 9.37 17.82
N ALA A 294 -1.55 9.63 17.61
CA ALA A 294 -2.01 10.31 16.41
C ALA A 294 -1.50 11.76 16.30
N GLU A 295 -1.51 12.51 17.39
CA GLU A 295 -0.99 13.89 17.47
C GLU A 295 0.53 13.89 17.42
N PHE A 296 1.17 12.96 18.14
CA PHE A 296 2.62 12.78 18.13
C PHE A 296 3.15 12.56 16.72
N ILE A 297 2.56 11.62 15.97
CA ILE A 297 3.04 11.30 14.62
C ILE A 297 2.81 12.47 13.68
N GLN A 298 1.63 13.12 13.72
CA GLN A 298 1.34 14.29 12.89
C GLN A 298 2.38 15.39 13.12
N PHE A 299 2.67 15.74 14.37
CA PHE A 299 3.67 16.76 14.68
C PHE A 299 5.08 16.29 14.36
N LEU A 300 5.39 15.01 14.55
CA LEU A 300 6.71 14.46 14.23
C LEU A 300 7.04 14.60 12.74
N VAL A 301 6.08 14.27 11.86
CA VAL A 301 6.31 14.27 10.41
C VAL A 301 6.24 15.66 9.80
N SER A 302 5.37 16.54 10.31
CA SER A 302 5.19 17.88 9.75
C SER A 302 6.21 18.90 10.28
N LYS A 303 6.80 18.64 11.46
CA LYS A 303 7.68 19.60 12.12
C LYS A 303 8.95 19.81 11.33
N ASP A 304 9.28 21.09 11.15
CA ASP A 304 10.52 21.53 10.53
C ASP A 304 10.72 20.83 9.17
N THR A 305 9.66 20.80 8.33
CA THR A 305 9.67 20.18 6.99
C THR A 305 10.19 18.73 6.95
N GLY A 306 9.92 17.97 8.02
CA GLY A 306 10.27 16.56 8.17
C GLY A 306 11.63 16.28 8.83
N TRP A 307 12.37 17.32 9.23
CA TRP A 307 13.69 17.14 9.87
C TRP A 307 13.60 16.44 11.22
N LEU A 308 12.51 16.62 11.98
CA LEU A 308 12.34 15.91 13.24
C LEU A 308 12.09 14.40 13.02
N ALA A 309 11.32 14.03 11.99
CA ALA A 309 11.16 12.63 11.59
C ALA A 309 12.48 12.00 11.13
N ALA A 310 13.32 12.76 10.41
CA ALA A 310 14.66 12.30 10.03
C ALA A 310 15.54 12.02 11.26
N TYR A 311 15.52 12.92 12.25
CA TYR A 311 16.25 12.74 13.50
C TYR A 311 15.76 11.51 14.28
N PHE A 312 14.43 11.34 14.36
CA PHE A 312 13.80 10.17 14.97
C PHE A 312 14.22 8.86 14.28
N ASP A 313 14.22 8.81 12.94
CA ASP A 313 14.66 7.66 12.15
C ASP A 313 16.13 7.32 12.42
N VAL A 314 17.02 8.32 12.45
CA VAL A 314 18.45 8.11 12.75
C VAL A 314 18.63 7.52 14.14
N LEU A 315 17.98 8.09 15.15
CA LEU A 315 18.07 7.58 16.53
C LEU A 315 17.44 6.18 16.68
N SER A 316 16.42 5.86 15.90
CA SER A 316 15.80 4.52 15.93
C SER A 316 16.73 3.42 15.42
N ARG A 317 17.76 3.77 14.63
CA ARG A 317 18.71 2.81 14.03
C ARG A 317 19.95 2.55 14.86
N VAL A 318 20.30 3.46 15.77
CA VAL A 318 21.51 3.29 16.61
C VAL A 318 21.24 2.32 17.76
N SER A 319 22.31 1.80 18.38
CA SER A 319 22.22 0.85 19.49
C SER A 319 21.50 1.46 20.71
N ARG A 320 20.92 0.62 21.58
CA ARG A 320 20.20 1.10 22.78
C ARG A 320 21.05 1.97 23.71
N SER A 321 22.35 1.69 23.84
CA SER A 321 23.27 2.51 24.63
C SER A 321 23.48 3.90 24.01
N GLN A 322 23.60 3.96 22.67
CA GLN A 322 23.68 5.22 21.94
C GLN A 322 22.36 5.99 22.04
N GLN A 323 21.21 5.32 21.91
CA GLN A 323 19.91 5.95 22.10
C GLN A 323 19.84 6.62 23.47
N ALA A 324 20.13 5.88 24.55
CA ALA A 324 20.12 6.42 25.91
C ALA A 324 21.02 7.66 26.07
N HIS A 325 22.21 7.65 25.43
CA HIS A 325 23.12 8.78 25.45
C HIS A 325 22.56 10.03 24.72
N PHE A 326 21.99 9.84 23.52
CA PHE A 326 21.45 10.93 22.71
C PHE A 326 20.09 11.45 23.20
N THR A 327 19.33 10.60 23.90
CA THR A 327 17.99 10.91 24.38
C THR A 327 17.96 11.37 25.83
N GLU A 328 19.12 11.48 26.49
CA GLU A 328 19.23 12.05 27.83
C GLU A 328 18.66 13.48 27.82
N ALA A 329 17.99 13.86 28.92
CA ALA A 329 17.32 15.15 29.03
C ALA A 329 18.28 16.31 28.72
N GLY A 330 17.82 17.29 27.93
CA GLY A 330 18.64 18.38 27.41
C GLY A 330 19.40 18.02 26.13
N ARG A 331 20.09 16.88 26.08
CA ARG A 331 20.88 16.46 24.90
C ARG A 331 20.02 16.23 23.66
N LEU A 332 18.86 15.61 23.82
CA LEU A 332 17.96 15.31 22.69
C LEU A 332 17.64 16.59 21.89
N ARG A 333 17.27 17.66 22.61
CA ARG A 333 16.95 18.96 22.01
C ARG A 333 18.19 19.63 21.45
N THR A 334 19.29 19.67 22.20
CA THR A 334 20.54 20.32 21.76
C THR A 334 21.07 19.69 20.47
N PHE A 335 21.08 18.37 20.35
CA PHE A 335 21.53 17.69 19.13
C PHE A 335 20.57 17.91 17.96
N TYR A 336 19.27 17.92 18.21
CA TYR A 336 18.29 18.26 17.17
C TYR A 336 18.47 19.70 16.67
N GLU A 337 18.66 20.66 17.57
CA GLU A 337 18.89 22.06 17.23
C GLU A 337 20.21 22.28 16.49
N ALA A 338 21.23 21.47 16.78
CA ALA A 338 22.48 21.48 16.04
C ALA A 338 22.36 20.84 14.64
N LEU A 339 21.44 19.87 14.47
CA LEU A 339 21.18 19.21 13.19
C LEU A 339 20.37 20.09 12.22
N ARG A 340 19.36 20.80 12.73
CA ARG A 340 18.52 21.67 11.89
C ARG A 340 19.35 22.87 11.41
N THR A 341 19.53 23.01 10.09
CA THR A 341 20.15 24.22 9.52
C THR A 341 19.20 25.41 9.68
N ASN A 342 19.72 26.63 9.83
CA ASN A 342 18.88 27.83 9.91
C ASN A 342 18.04 28.07 8.64
N ASP A 343 18.45 27.50 7.50
CA ASP A 343 17.68 27.56 6.25
C ASP A 343 16.72 26.36 6.15
N MET A 344 15.47 26.59 6.58
CA MET A 344 14.38 25.62 6.60
C MET A 344 13.59 25.56 5.28
N SER A 345 14.08 26.21 4.21
CA SER A 345 13.44 26.16 2.89
C SER A 345 13.55 24.78 2.22
N ASN A 346 14.52 23.96 2.65
CA ASN A 346 14.76 22.62 2.12
C ASN A 346 14.12 21.53 2.99
N ALA A 347 13.15 20.82 2.43
CA ALA A 347 12.54 19.67 3.08
C ALA A 347 13.56 18.55 3.32
N ALA A 348 13.45 17.85 4.46
CA ALA A 348 14.34 16.72 4.82
C ALA A 348 14.33 15.59 3.77
N THR A 349 13.28 15.53 2.96
CA THR A 349 13.08 14.53 1.91
C THR A 349 13.69 14.93 0.56
N ARG A 350 14.30 16.11 0.43
CA ARG A 350 15.08 16.50 -0.75
C ARG A 350 16.52 16.05 -0.56
N GLY A 351 17.00 15.18 -1.44
CA GLY A 351 18.39 14.72 -1.39
C GLY A 351 19.37 15.89 -1.55
N ALA A 352 20.24 16.09 -0.57
CA ALA A 352 21.35 17.03 -0.67
C ALA A 352 22.49 16.41 -1.49
N PHE A 353 22.30 16.25 -2.79
CA PHE A 353 23.42 16.08 -3.71
C PHE A 353 23.80 17.44 -4.27
N ARG A 354 25.10 17.77 -4.29
CA ARG A 354 25.58 18.89 -5.11
C ARG A 354 25.19 18.61 -6.56
N PRO A 355 24.67 19.59 -7.32
CA PRO A 355 24.60 19.47 -8.77
C PRO A 355 26.02 19.16 -9.25
N ALA A 356 26.26 17.94 -9.73
CA ALA A 356 27.47 17.68 -10.50
C ALA A 356 27.30 18.44 -11.82
N PRO A 357 28.31 19.18 -12.29
CA PRO A 357 28.34 19.59 -13.68
C PRO A 357 28.35 18.30 -14.52
N ASP A 358 27.42 18.21 -15.46
CA ASP A 358 27.38 17.24 -16.56
C ASP A 358 26.95 15.77 -16.31
N PHE A 359 26.08 15.47 -15.35
CA PHE A 359 25.35 14.19 -15.36
C PHE A 359 23.87 14.34 -14.98
N GLN A 360 23.03 14.70 -15.96
CA GLN A 360 21.57 14.48 -15.88
C GLN A 360 21.26 13.00 -16.17
N SER A 361 21.51 12.13 -15.21
CA SER A 361 20.95 10.76 -15.12
C SER A 361 21.55 10.06 -13.89
N GLY A 362 21.12 10.51 -12.71
CA GLY A 362 21.64 10.03 -11.43
C GLY A 362 20.60 9.35 -10.57
N LYS A 363 19.74 8.47 -11.10
CA LYS A 363 18.93 7.56 -10.25
C LYS A 363 19.86 6.46 -9.70
N ARG A 364 20.71 6.81 -8.73
CA ARG A 364 21.46 5.82 -7.96
C ARG A 364 20.57 5.26 -6.87
N PHE A 365 20.28 3.97 -7.03
CA PHE A 365 19.58 3.11 -6.09
C PHE A 365 20.35 3.03 -4.77
N PHE A 366 19.68 3.34 -3.68
CA PHE A 366 20.05 2.79 -2.38
C PHE A 366 19.21 1.55 -2.13
N ALA A 367 19.81 0.38 -2.30
CA ALA A 367 19.31 -0.83 -1.66
C ALA A 367 19.46 -0.63 -0.15
N ARG A 368 18.34 -0.34 0.54
CA ARG A 368 18.31 -0.41 2.01
C ARG A 368 18.49 -1.88 2.39
N ARG A 369 19.61 -2.19 3.04
CA ARG A 369 19.80 -3.46 3.74
C ARG A 369 18.73 -3.53 4.84
N ALA A 370 17.89 -4.58 4.82
CA ALA A 370 16.99 -4.89 5.92
C ALA A 370 17.85 -5.19 7.17
N ILE A 371 17.61 -4.46 8.26
CA ILE A 371 18.29 -4.58 9.57
C ILE A 371 17.18 -4.51 10.64
N PRO A 372 17.25 -5.30 11.74
CA PRO A 372 16.09 -6.02 12.28
C PRO A 372 15.18 -5.22 13.22
N ASN A 373 13.90 -5.61 13.23
CA ASN A 373 12.90 -5.55 14.32
C ASN A 373 12.89 -4.32 15.25
N TRP A 374 12.99 -3.09 14.74
CA TRP A 374 12.65 -1.90 15.54
C TRP A 374 11.21 -1.96 16.07
N CYS A 375 10.26 -2.41 15.23
CA CYS A 375 8.86 -2.60 15.62
C CYS A 375 8.54 -4.01 16.18
N GLY A 376 9.54 -4.87 16.39
CA GLY A 376 9.33 -6.29 16.71
C GLY A 376 9.26 -6.59 18.21
N ASN A 377 8.19 -7.29 18.61
CA ASN A 377 8.16 -8.15 19.81
C ASN A 377 9.20 -9.28 19.66
N GLY A 378 9.85 -9.70 20.75
CA GLY A 378 10.80 -10.81 20.72
C GLY A 378 10.18 -12.08 20.12
N GLY A 379 10.59 -12.47 18.92
CA GLY A 379 10.10 -13.69 18.27
C GLY A 379 10.48 -13.80 16.79
N ASN A 380 11.53 -14.58 16.52
CA ASN A 380 11.91 -15.19 15.23
C ASN A 380 11.83 -14.33 13.95
N ALA A 381 12.95 -13.69 13.63
CA ALA A 381 13.29 -13.37 12.25
C ALA A 381 13.52 -14.67 11.45
N ARG A 382 12.62 -15.00 10.52
CA ARG A 382 12.97 -15.89 9.40
C ARG A 382 13.76 -15.07 8.38
N ALA A 383 14.99 -15.49 8.14
CA ALA A 383 15.81 -15.03 7.05
C ALA A 383 15.18 -15.42 5.71
N ALA A 384 15.16 -14.47 4.78
CA ALA A 384 15.06 -14.70 3.34
C ALA A 384 16.03 -13.72 2.66
#